data_AF-A0A2U2AK79-F1
#
_entry.id   AF-A0A2U2AK79-F1
#
_cell.length_a   1.000
_cell.length_b   1.000
_cell.length_c   1.000
_cell.angle_alpha   90.00
_cell.angle_beta   90.00
_cell.angle_gamma   90.00
#
_symmetry.space_group_name_H-M   'P 1'
#
loop_
_entity.id
_entity.type
_entity.pdbx_description
1 polymer ?
#
loop_
_entity_poly.entity_id
_entity_poly.type
_entity_poly.pdbx_seq_one_letter_code
_entity_poly.pdbx_strand_id
1 'polypeptide(L)'
;MKKIAIVVGLVLGLAACGDHDEAYYMKHLNKAQDMVKNCEKRLDNARKKGGEKGVALVENDQACIAAQKALDQAALDQEMEHFSEIEARLEREHGEKNWQEVLSVYDAMACNEATTAHEKVECNAFNKLVKRAKIEGKKVLFEENLDNLYRHEHQFCGKNPTESTLCQLWKDVRDEKSYEMLMPLSLMELQAIHPQFCAESHAATADCDIWKRVWKEKNNLAVEQYKQDRALFISGYNRCVDRMAKVDRNSGLTATEKRNAKRKIRETTPCSQIEAAFIEKGMGSSTNFGKHIGE
;
A
#
# COMPACT_ATOMS: atom_id res chain seq x y z
N MET A 1 -39.55 -58.94 -2.23
CA MET A 1 -39.89 -57.64 -1.59
C MET A 1 -39.10 -57.54 -0.29
N LYS A 2 -37.93 -56.88 -0.30
CA LYS A 2 -37.70 -55.56 0.31
C LYS A 2 -38.27 -55.42 1.72
N LYS A 3 -37.41 -55.46 2.74
CA LYS A 3 -37.47 -54.53 3.87
C LYS A 3 -36.06 -54.01 4.16
N ILE A 4 -35.96 -52.71 3.94
CA ILE A 4 -34.79 -51.85 4.08
C ILE A 4 -34.64 -51.52 5.56
N ALA A 5 -33.46 -51.73 6.13
CA ALA A 5 -33.05 -51.13 7.39
C ALA A 5 -31.93 -50.12 7.08
N ILE A 6 -32.31 -48.85 7.03
CA ILE A 6 -31.38 -47.72 6.97
C ILE A 6 -30.82 -47.55 8.38
N VAL A 7 -29.55 -47.93 8.56
CA VAL A 7 -28.75 -47.49 9.71
C VAL A 7 -28.02 -46.24 9.24
N VAL A 8 -28.50 -45.09 9.70
CA VAL A 8 -27.87 -43.78 9.47
C VAL A 8 -26.54 -43.79 10.21
N GLY A 9 -25.46 -43.78 9.42
CA GLY A 9 -24.10 -43.67 9.92
C GLY A 9 -23.84 -42.29 10.53
N LEU A 10 -23.50 -42.29 11.81
CA LEU A 10 -22.70 -41.23 12.41
C LEU A 10 -21.27 -41.40 11.91
N VAL A 11 -20.99 -40.84 10.72
CA VAL A 11 -19.62 -40.59 10.28
C VAL A 11 -19.14 -39.37 11.05
N LEU A 12 -18.54 -39.63 12.22
CA LEU A 12 -17.55 -38.72 12.78
C LEU A 12 -16.45 -38.61 11.71
N GLY A 13 -16.48 -37.52 10.95
CA GLY A 13 -15.42 -37.14 10.03
C GLY A 13 -14.17 -36.80 10.83
N LEU A 14 -13.44 -37.83 11.26
CA LEU A 14 -12.00 -37.75 11.44
C LEU A 14 -11.43 -37.50 10.04
N ALA A 15 -11.18 -36.24 9.71
CA ALA A 15 -10.19 -35.94 8.69
C ALA A 15 -8.93 -36.72 9.10
N ALA A 16 -8.60 -37.75 8.32
CA ALA A 16 -7.48 -38.63 8.59
C ALA A 16 -6.20 -37.79 8.64
N CYS A 17 -5.71 -37.51 9.85
CA CYS A 17 -4.30 -37.24 10.08
C CYS A 17 -3.54 -38.44 9.50
N GLY A 18 -2.87 -38.26 8.37
CA GLY A 18 -2.04 -39.32 7.80
C GLY A 18 -0.90 -39.62 8.79
N ASP A 19 -0.54 -40.90 8.93
CA ASP A 19 0.48 -41.38 9.89
C ASP A 19 1.88 -40.74 9.74
N HIS A 20 2.08 -39.91 8.72
CA HIS A 20 3.33 -39.23 8.35
C HIS A 20 3.11 -37.76 7.94
N ASP A 21 2.35 -37.04 8.75
CA ASP A 21 2.18 -35.58 8.61
C ASP A 21 3.34 -34.79 9.26
N GLU A 22 3.27 -33.47 9.16
CA GLU A 22 4.30 -32.56 9.69
C GLU A 22 4.47 -32.72 11.21
N ALA A 23 3.37 -32.91 11.94
CA ALA A 23 3.38 -33.08 13.39
C ALA A 23 4.06 -34.39 13.82
N TYR A 24 3.90 -35.46 13.04
CA TYR A 24 4.63 -36.71 13.24
C TYR A 24 6.14 -36.50 13.06
N TYR A 25 6.56 -35.85 11.97
CA TYR A 25 7.99 -35.64 11.69
C TYR A 25 8.66 -34.67 12.66
N MET A 26 7.95 -33.65 13.14
CA MET A 26 8.45 -32.75 14.19
C MET A 26 8.80 -33.49 15.49
N LYS A 27 8.05 -34.54 15.84
CA LYS A 27 8.35 -35.39 17.01
C LYS A 27 9.46 -36.42 16.74
N HIS A 28 9.85 -36.61 15.49
CA HIS A 28 10.75 -37.67 15.04
C HIS A 28 11.72 -37.19 13.96
N LEU A 29 12.56 -36.21 14.27
CA LEU A 29 13.49 -35.58 13.31
C LEU A 29 14.40 -36.59 12.57
N ASN A 30 14.86 -37.65 13.24
CA ASN A 30 15.65 -38.70 12.58
C ASN A 30 14.87 -39.38 11.43
N LYS A 31 13.56 -39.61 11.62
CA LYS A 31 12.69 -40.17 10.57
C LYS A 31 12.43 -39.15 9.46
N ALA A 32 12.37 -37.86 9.80
CA ALA A 32 12.28 -36.80 8.81
C ALA A 32 13.53 -36.76 7.92
N GLN A 33 14.73 -36.87 8.51
CA GLN A 33 16.00 -36.97 7.77
C GLN A 33 16.03 -38.18 6.83
N ASP A 34 15.61 -39.35 7.31
CA ASP A 34 15.54 -40.56 6.49
C ASP A 34 14.54 -40.40 5.33
N MET A 35 13.39 -39.77 5.59
CA MET A 35 12.39 -39.49 4.55
C MET A 35 12.95 -38.52 3.51
N VAL A 36 13.55 -37.40 3.90
CA VAL A 36 14.17 -36.45 2.96
C VAL A 36 15.25 -37.11 2.10
N LYS A 37 16.15 -37.90 2.69
CA LYS A 37 17.16 -38.68 1.93
C LYS A 37 16.53 -39.64 0.93
N ASN A 38 15.38 -40.24 1.26
CA ASN A 38 14.63 -41.08 0.33
C ASN A 38 14.03 -40.23 -0.81
N CYS A 39 13.42 -39.09 -0.48
CA CYS A 39 12.88 -38.14 -1.46
C CYS A 39 13.96 -37.63 -2.43
N GLU A 40 15.15 -37.29 -1.96
CA GLU A 40 16.29 -36.90 -2.81
C GLU A 40 16.71 -38.01 -3.76
N LYS A 41 16.79 -39.27 -3.29
CA LYS A 41 17.08 -40.43 -4.14
C LYS A 41 15.97 -40.66 -5.18
N ARG A 42 14.71 -40.48 -4.81
CA ARG A 42 13.56 -40.57 -5.72
C ARG A 42 13.61 -39.46 -6.78
N LEU A 43 13.96 -38.23 -6.39
CA LEU A 43 14.15 -37.10 -7.30
C LEU A 43 15.28 -37.36 -8.30
N ASP A 44 16.44 -37.81 -7.84
CA ASP A 44 17.58 -38.12 -8.72
C ASP A 44 17.23 -39.22 -9.73
N ASN A 45 16.55 -40.28 -9.29
CA ASN A 45 16.05 -41.33 -10.17
C ASN A 45 15.00 -40.82 -11.17
N ALA A 46 14.09 -39.95 -10.73
CA ALA A 46 13.07 -39.34 -11.58
C ALA A 46 13.69 -38.44 -12.65
N ARG A 47 14.70 -37.63 -12.31
CA ARG A 47 15.46 -36.81 -13.26
C ARG A 47 16.18 -37.67 -14.30
N LYS A 48 16.73 -38.83 -13.91
CA LYS A 48 17.45 -39.75 -14.81
C LYS A 48 16.54 -40.57 -15.73
N LYS A 49 15.34 -40.96 -15.27
CA LYS A 49 14.51 -41.98 -15.95
C LYS A 49 13.08 -41.56 -16.29
N GLY A 50 12.51 -40.59 -15.59
CA GLY A 50 11.06 -40.29 -15.60
C GLY A 50 10.68 -38.96 -16.26
N GLY A 51 11.64 -38.09 -16.59
CA GLY A 51 11.37 -36.75 -17.09
C GLY A 51 10.59 -35.87 -16.11
N GLU A 52 10.05 -34.73 -16.56
CA GLU A 52 9.37 -33.72 -15.73
C GLU A 52 8.21 -34.30 -14.88
N LYS A 53 7.45 -35.25 -15.43
CA LYS A 53 6.33 -35.89 -14.71
C LYS A 53 6.79 -36.69 -13.51
N GLY A 54 7.94 -37.36 -13.61
CA GLY A 54 8.52 -38.11 -12.49
C GLY A 54 9.01 -37.16 -11.38
N VAL A 55 9.59 -36.02 -11.76
CA VAL A 55 10.08 -35.01 -10.82
C VAL A 55 8.91 -34.40 -10.04
N ALA A 56 7.87 -33.96 -10.76
CA ALA A 56 6.68 -33.38 -10.14
C ALA A 56 5.99 -34.34 -9.15
N LEU A 57 6.03 -35.65 -9.40
CA LEU A 57 5.42 -36.63 -8.49
C LEU A 57 6.15 -36.70 -7.13
N VAL A 58 7.46 -36.45 -7.11
CA VAL A 58 8.24 -36.45 -5.86
C VAL A 58 8.19 -35.08 -5.20
N GLU A 59 8.24 -33.98 -5.96
CA GLU A 59 8.13 -32.62 -5.40
C GLU A 59 6.76 -32.36 -4.74
N ASN A 60 5.70 -32.99 -5.25
CA ASN A 60 4.35 -32.87 -4.69
C ASN A 60 4.00 -33.96 -3.66
N ASP A 61 4.96 -34.83 -3.32
CA ASP A 61 4.76 -35.88 -2.32
C ASP A 61 4.62 -35.27 -0.92
N GLN A 62 3.44 -35.46 -0.31
CA GLN A 62 3.10 -34.85 0.97
C GLN A 62 4.02 -35.29 2.11
N ALA A 63 4.54 -36.52 2.09
CA ALA A 63 5.46 -36.99 3.11
C ALA A 63 6.86 -36.37 2.94
N CYS A 64 7.30 -36.17 1.70
CA CYS A 64 8.52 -35.42 1.41
C CYS A 64 8.41 -33.96 1.87
N ILE A 65 7.30 -33.30 1.54
CA ILE A 65 7.03 -31.91 1.94
C ILE A 65 6.97 -31.80 3.47
N ALA A 66 6.20 -32.67 4.14
CA ALA A 66 6.05 -32.65 5.58
C ALA A 66 7.37 -32.92 6.33
N ALA A 67 8.18 -33.87 5.85
CA ALA A 67 9.48 -34.17 6.42
C ALA A 67 10.46 -33.00 6.25
N GLN A 68 10.52 -32.37 5.07
CA GLN A 68 11.36 -31.21 4.83
C GLN A 68 10.95 -30.03 5.73
N LYS A 69 9.65 -29.72 5.81
CA LYS A 69 9.14 -28.66 6.69
C LYS A 69 9.51 -28.88 8.15
N ALA A 70 9.41 -30.12 8.63
CA ALA A 70 9.78 -30.42 10.01
C ALA A 70 11.28 -30.19 10.28
N LEU A 71 12.15 -30.50 9.33
CA LEU A 71 13.59 -30.21 9.45
C LEU A 71 13.88 -28.72 9.35
N ASP A 72 13.23 -28.00 8.43
CA ASP A 72 13.38 -26.56 8.28
C ASP A 72 12.92 -25.82 9.53
N GLN A 73 11.79 -26.23 10.13
CA GLN A 73 11.29 -25.68 11.38
C GLN A 73 12.22 -25.99 12.55
N ALA A 74 12.72 -27.22 12.66
CA ALA A 74 13.68 -27.57 13.71
C ALA A 74 14.99 -26.77 13.61
N ALA A 75 15.48 -26.55 12.38
CA ALA A 75 16.64 -25.69 12.14
C ALA A 75 16.35 -24.24 12.52
N LEU A 76 15.15 -23.74 12.23
CA LEU A 76 14.72 -22.40 12.64
C LEU A 76 14.62 -22.26 14.16
N ASP A 77 14.01 -23.23 14.84
CA ASP A 77 13.89 -23.24 16.30
C ASP A 77 15.27 -23.23 16.96
N GLN A 78 16.22 -24.01 16.43
CA GLN A 78 17.60 -24.02 16.90
C GLN A 78 18.30 -22.66 16.72
N GLU A 79 18.20 -22.05 15.54
CA GLU A 79 18.79 -20.71 15.30
C GLU A 79 18.13 -19.65 16.19
N MET A 80 16.83 -19.78 16.48
CA MET A 80 16.11 -18.89 17.39
C MET A 80 16.59 -18.99 18.85
N GLU A 81 17.15 -20.13 19.29
CA GLU A 81 17.82 -20.22 20.60
C GLU A 81 19.04 -19.29 20.69
N HIS A 82 19.69 -19.03 19.55
CA HIS A 82 20.82 -18.12 19.42
C HIS A 82 20.43 -16.68 19.05
N PHE A 83 19.13 -16.36 18.99
CA PHE A 83 18.65 -15.05 18.52
C PHE A 83 19.31 -13.88 19.26
N SER A 84 19.42 -13.95 20.59
CA SER A 84 20.04 -12.86 21.38
C SER A 84 21.54 -12.69 21.10
N GLU A 85 22.25 -13.77 20.79
CA GLU A 85 23.67 -13.72 20.42
C GLU A 85 23.85 -13.10 19.03
N ILE A 86 22.99 -13.48 18.08
CA ILE A 86 22.94 -12.91 16.74
C ILE A 86 22.59 -11.42 16.81
N GLU A 87 21.55 -11.04 17.56
CA GLU A 87 21.16 -9.63 17.75
C GLU A 87 22.31 -8.82 18.36
N ALA A 88 22.98 -9.33 19.39
CA ALA A 88 24.11 -8.65 20.02
C ALA A 88 25.35 -8.57 19.11
N ARG A 89 25.56 -9.54 18.21
CA ARG A 89 26.58 -9.46 17.16
C ARG A 89 26.24 -8.33 16.17
N LEU A 90 25.02 -8.33 15.64
CA LEU A 90 24.58 -7.34 14.66
C LEU A 90 24.59 -5.92 15.24
N GLU A 91 24.19 -5.72 16.50
CA GLU A 91 24.29 -4.42 17.17
C GLU A 91 25.75 -3.96 17.32
N ARG A 92 26.71 -4.86 17.59
CA ARG A 92 28.14 -4.50 17.64
C ARG A 92 28.72 -4.15 16.26
N GLU A 93 28.29 -4.86 15.23
CA GLU A 93 28.80 -4.68 13.86
C GLU A 93 28.18 -3.47 13.16
N HIS A 94 26.93 -3.13 13.49
CA HIS A 94 26.13 -2.16 12.74
C HIS A 94 25.47 -1.08 13.60
N GLY A 95 25.51 -1.15 14.93
CA GLY A 95 24.79 -0.22 15.82
C GLY A 95 25.31 1.21 15.82
N GLU A 96 26.57 1.42 15.43
CA GLU A 96 27.18 2.76 15.29
C GLU A 96 27.03 3.35 13.87
N LYS A 97 26.50 2.58 12.92
CA LYS A 97 26.26 3.06 11.55
C LYS A 97 25.15 4.10 11.55
N ASN A 98 25.24 5.04 10.61
CA ASN A 98 24.15 5.99 10.42
C ASN A 98 22.91 5.30 9.80
N TRP A 99 21.77 5.95 9.88
CA TRP A 99 20.50 5.36 9.42
C TRP A 99 20.52 4.93 7.94
N GLN A 100 21.20 5.66 7.05
CA GLN A 100 21.28 5.30 5.63
C GLN A 100 22.09 4.01 5.44
N GLU A 101 23.22 3.91 6.14
CA GLU A 101 24.09 2.73 6.10
C GLU A 101 23.37 1.49 6.65
N VAL A 102 22.60 1.63 7.75
CA VAL A 102 21.82 0.51 8.30
C VAL A 102 20.78 0.03 7.30
N LEU A 103 20.04 0.93 6.64
CA LEU A 103 19.05 0.53 5.63
C LEU A 103 19.71 -0.10 4.40
N SER A 104 20.90 0.38 4.00
CA SER A 104 21.67 -0.23 2.92
C SER A 104 22.16 -1.64 3.26
N VAL A 105 22.57 -1.89 4.51
CA VAL A 105 22.94 -3.24 4.97
C VAL A 105 21.71 -4.16 4.91
N TYR A 106 20.56 -3.70 5.37
CA TYR A 106 19.34 -4.49 5.33
C TYR A 106 18.92 -4.85 3.90
N ASP A 107 18.99 -3.90 2.96
CA ASP A 107 18.74 -4.16 1.54
C ASP A 107 19.73 -5.24 1.00
N ALA A 108 21.00 -5.17 1.39
CA ALA A 108 22.03 -6.14 0.99
C ALA A 108 21.87 -7.53 1.64
N MET A 109 21.16 -7.64 2.76
CA MET A 109 20.84 -8.93 3.38
C MET A 109 19.78 -9.73 2.60
N ALA A 110 19.10 -9.11 1.62
CA ALA A 110 18.12 -9.76 0.75
C ALA A 110 17.11 -10.63 1.51
N CYS A 111 16.54 -10.08 2.59
CA CYS A 111 15.70 -10.83 3.53
C CYS A 111 14.44 -11.47 2.92
N ASN A 112 13.98 -10.97 1.78
CA ASN A 112 12.92 -11.56 0.97
C ASN A 112 13.34 -12.84 0.23
N GLU A 113 14.65 -13.03 0.02
CA GLU A 113 15.27 -14.17 -0.66
C GLU A 113 15.92 -15.16 0.32
N ALA A 114 15.84 -14.90 1.63
CA ALA A 114 16.40 -15.76 2.66
C ALA A 114 15.82 -17.19 2.59
N THR A 115 16.68 -18.17 2.29
CA THR A 115 16.29 -19.57 2.11
C THR A 115 16.61 -20.43 3.32
N THR A 116 17.67 -20.09 4.06
CA THR A 116 18.13 -20.84 5.23
C THR A 116 17.51 -20.34 6.53
N ALA A 117 17.51 -21.18 7.56
CA ALA A 117 17.10 -20.79 8.91
C ALA A 117 17.96 -19.64 9.45
N HIS A 118 19.28 -19.70 9.25
CA HIS A 118 20.22 -18.68 9.72
C HIS A 118 19.91 -17.31 9.10
N GLU A 119 19.80 -17.22 7.78
CA GLU A 119 19.48 -15.96 7.08
C GLU A 119 18.16 -15.34 7.58
N LYS A 120 17.12 -16.17 7.78
CA LYS A 120 15.83 -15.71 8.30
C LYS A 120 15.95 -15.14 9.72
N VAL A 121 16.70 -15.80 10.59
CA VAL A 121 16.94 -15.34 11.97
C VAL A 121 17.78 -14.07 11.98
N GLU A 122 18.84 -13.97 11.17
CA GLU A 122 19.64 -12.76 11.03
C GLU A 122 18.79 -11.58 10.57
N CYS A 123 17.97 -11.76 9.52
CA CYS A 123 17.03 -10.75 9.04
C CYS A 123 16.06 -10.28 10.13
N ASN A 124 15.52 -11.22 10.91
CA ASN A 124 14.63 -10.88 12.01
C ASN A 124 15.34 -10.13 13.13
N ALA A 125 16.56 -10.52 13.48
CA ALA A 125 17.37 -9.86 14.50
C ALA A 125 17.76 -8.43 14.07
N PHE A 126 18.02 -8.22 12.77
CA PHE A 126 18.38 -6.90 12.24
C PHE A 126 17.23 -5.88 12.25
N ASN A 127 15.97 -6.32 12.35
CA ASN A 127 14.79 -5.45 12.30
C ASN A 127 14.78 -4.34 13.36
N LYS A 128 15.42 -4.56 14.53
CA LYS A 128 15.52 -3.54 15.57
C LYS A 128 16.38 -2.35 15.11
N LEU A 129 17.51 -2.62 14.47
CA LEU A 129 18.37 -1.60 13.88
C LEU A 129 17.64 -0.89 12.74
N VAL A 130 16.97 -1.64 11.85
CA VAL A 130 16.15 -1.07 10.77
C VAL A 130 15.06 -0.15 11.30
N LYS A 131 14.35 -0.56 12.36
CA LYS A 131 13.30 0.27 12.98
C LYS A 131 13.88 1.57 13.53
N ARG A 132 15.03 1.51 14.24
CA ARG A 132 15.72 2.71 14.75
C ARG A 132 16.14 3.62 13.61
N ALA A 133 16.76 3.06 12.56
CA ALA A 133 17.18 3.77 11.37
C ALA A 133 16.01 4.43 10.64
N LYS A 134 14.87 3.76 10.49
CA LYS A 134 13.66 4.36 9.88
C LYS A 134 13.14 5.54 10.69
N ILE A 135 13.14 5.45 12.03
CA ILE A 135 12.70 6.55 12.90
C ILE A 135 13.65 7.75 12.77
N GLU A 136 14.96 7.50 12.82
CA GLU A 136 15.98 8.54 12.68
C GLU A 136 15.93 9.19 11.29
N GLY A 137 15.95 8.39 10.23
CA GLY A 137 15.87 8.85 8.85
C GLY A 137 14.58 9.63 8.59
N LYS A 138 13.44 9.17 9.11
CA LYS A 138 12.18 9.93 9.05
C LYS A 138 12.36 11.31 9.67
N LYS A 139 12.90 11.39 10.90
CA LYS A 139 13.12 12.66 11.59
C LYS A 139 14.01 13.61 10.76
N VAL A 140 15.15 13.13 10.27
CA VAL A 140 16.10 13.93 9.48
C VAL A 140 15.47 14.42 8.19
N LEU A 141 14.83 13.52 7.43
CA LEU A 141 14.19 13.88 6.15
C LEU A 141 13.00 14.83 6.34
N PHE A 142 12.30 14.76 7.48
CA PHE A 142 11.21 15.68 7.80
C PHE A 142 11.68 17.11 8.07
N GLU A 143 12.92 17.32 8.49
CA GLU A 143 13.50 18.66 8.71
C GLU A 143 13.79 19.38 7.38
N GLU A 144 14.03 18.64 6.28
CA GLU A 144 14.24 19.19 4.94
C GLU A 144 12.96 19.76 4.33
N ASN A 145 13.07 20.76 3.47
CA ASN A 145 11.93 21.23 2.66
C ASN A 145 11.66 20.29 1.47
N LEU A 146 10.45 20.35 0.92
CA LEU A 146 10.00 19.44 -0.13
C LEU A 146 10.85 19.58 -1.42
N ASP A 147 11.27 20.79 -1.79
CA ASP A 147 12.15 21.03 -2.95
C ASP A 147 13.54 20.39 -2.79
N ASN A 148 14.07 20.36 -1.57
CA ASN A 148 15.32 19.67 -1.25
C ASN A 148 15.13 18.16 -1.33
N LEU A 149 14.01 17.61 -0.85
CA LEU A 149 13.72 16.18 -0.96
C LEU A 149 13.66 15.73 -2.43
N TYR A 150 13.06 16.53 -3.32
CA TYR A 150 13.05 16.22 -4.76
C TYR A 150 14.44 16.30 -5.39
N ARG A 151 15.22 17.36 -5.10
CA ARG A 151 16.56 17.53 -5.67
C ARG A 151 17.51 16.37 -5.32
N HIS A 152 17.30 15.76 -4.16
CA HIS A 152 18.14 14.67 -3.67
C HIS A 152 17.53 13.27 -3.84
N GLU A 153 16.45 13.11 -4.62
CA GLU A 153 15.82 11.79 -4.88
C GLU A 153 16.84 10.72 -5.28
N HIS A 154 17.75 11.06 -6.21
CA HIS A 154 18.78 10.15 -6.71
C HIS A 154 19.70 9.59 -5.61
N GLN A 155 19.89 10.33 -4.51
CA GLN A 155 20.72 9.91 -3.38
C GLN A 155 20.03 8.81 -2.55
N PHE A 156 18.70 8.80 -2.52
CA PHE A 156 17.93 7.83 -1.75
C PHE A 156 17.44 6.65 -2.60
N CYS A 157 17.14 6.90 -3.87
CA CYS A 157 16.50 5.94 -4.76
C CYS A 157 17.43 5.26 -5.77
N GLY A 158 18.62 5.81 -6.00
CA GLY A 158 19.59 5.24 -6.93
C GLY A 158 18.99 4.95 -8.32
N LYS A 159 19.34 3.80 -8.90
CA LYS A 159 18.84 3.35 -10.23
C LYS A 159 17.66 2.39 -10.18
N ASN A 160 17.45 1.69 -9.05
CA ASN A 160 16.38 0.70 -8.86
C ASN A 160 15.44 1.14 -7.71
N PRO A 161 14.51 2.08 -7.97
CA PRO A 161 13.72 2.74 -6.95
C PRO A 161 12.61 1.88 -6.30
N THR A 162 12.37 0.67 -6.81
CA THR A 162 11.27 -0.20 -6.33
C THR A 162 11.67 -1.17 -5.22
N GLU A 163 12.98 -1.37 -4.99
CA GLU A 163 13.47 -2.44 -4.09
C GLU A 163 14.24 -1.92 -2.88
N SER A 164 14.66 -0.65 -2.87
CA SER A 164 15.44 -0.11 -1.76
C SER A 164 14.56 0.39 -0.61
N THR A 165 14.88 -0.06 0.60
CA THR A 165 14.28 0.46 1.84
C THR A 165 14.56 1.94 2.04
N LEU A 166 15.73 2.42 1.59
CA LEU A 166 16.09 3.84 1.63
C LEU A 166 15.16 4.68 0.75
N CYS A 167 14.91 4.22 -0.47
CA CYS A 167 13.98 4.87 -1.40
C CYS A 167 12.56 4.88 -0.86
N GLN A 168 12.11 3.77 -0.26
CA GLN A 168 10.79 3.69 0.32
C GLN A 168 10.60 4.68 1.47
N LEU A 169 11.59 4.79 2.38
CA LEU A 169 11.53 5.76 3.47
C LEU A 169 11.47 7.20 2.93
N TRP A 170 12.25 7.52 1.89
CA TRP A 170 12.19 8.84 1.24
C TRP A 170 10.80 9.10 0.62
N LYS A 171 10.21 8.13 -0.09
CA LYS A 171 8.85 8.24 -0.65
C LYS A 171 7.83 8.49 0.44
N ASP A 172 7.88 7.72 1.53
CA ASP A 172 6.94 7.85 2.66
C ASP A 172 7.01 9.25 3.27
N VAL A 173 8.23 9.78 3.51
CA VAL A 173 8.44 11.13 4.06
C VAL A 173 7.95 12.21 3.10
N ARG A 174 8.33 12.11 1.81
CA ARG A 174 7.87 13.05 0.78
C ARG A 174 6.35 13.08 0.74
N ASP A 175 5.70 11.92 0.74
CA ASP A 175 4.25 11.81 0.59
C ASP A 175 3.52 12.39 1.80
N GLU A 176 3.98 12.06 3.01
CA GLU A 176 3.43 12.58 4.26
C GLU A 176 3.63 14.10 4.37
N LYS A 177 4.81 14.62 4.00
CA LYS A 177 5.09 16.06 3.99
C LYS A 177 4.22 16.81 2.98
N SER A 178 4.08 16.28 1.77
CA SER A 178 3.16 16.83 0.75
C SER A 178 1.72 16.85 1.28
N TYR A 179 1.26 15.79 1.94
CA TYR A 179 -0.08 15.76 2.55
C TYR A 179 -0.23 16.82 3.64
N GLU A 180 0.72 16.93 4.58
CA GLU A 180 0.70 17.94 5.65
C GLU A 180 0.74 19.38 5.13
N MET A 181 1.40 19.64 4.01
CA MET A 181 1.41 20.95 3.35
C MET A 181 0.07 21.29 2.68
N LEU A 182 -0.58 20.29 2.08
CA LEU A 182 -1.82 20.47 1.32
C LEU A 182 -3.07 20.49 2.21
N MET A 183 -3.07 19.73 3.30
CA MET A 183 -4.23 19.58 4.19
C MET A 183 -4.75 20.87 4.84
N PRO A 184 -3.90 21.85 5.21
CA PRO A 184 -4.38 23.13 5.75
C PRO A 184 -5.05 24.03 4.69
N LEU A 185 -4.76 23.83 3.41
CA LEU A 185 -5.24 24.71 2.34
C LEU A 185 -6.75 24.61 2.13
N SER A 186 -7.39 25.72 1.77
CA SER A 186 -8.77 25.75 1.30
C SER A 186 -8.91 25.10 -0.08
N LEU A 187 -10.14 24.74 -0.47
CA LEU A 187 -10.41 24.25 -1.83
C LEU A 187 -9.99 25.27 -2.92
N MET A 188 -10.12 26.57 -2.66
CA MET A 188 -9.66 27.60 -3.61
C MET A 188 -8.14 27.61 -3.76
N GLU A 189 -7.40 27.53 -2.65
CA GLU A 189 -5.94 27.47 -2.65
C GLU A 189 -5.44 26.19 -3.32
N LEU A 190 -6.03 25.03 -3.01
CA LEU A 190 -5.73 23.76 -3.66
C LEU A 190 -5.95 23.83 -5.17
N GLN A 191 -7.06 24.43 -5.60
CA GLN A 191 -7.34 24.61 -7.02
C GLN A 191 -6.28 25.47 -7.71
N ALA A 192 -5.76 26.50 -7.03
CA ALA A 192 -4.76 27.40 -7.57
C ALA A 192 -3.38 26.73 -7.74
N ILE A 193 -3.01 25.83 -6.82
CA ILE A 193 -1.72 25.11 -6.87
C ILE A 193 -1.78 23.79 -7.66
N HIS A 194 -2.95 23.40 -8.18
CA HIS A 194 -3.10 22.20 -9.01
C HIS A 194 -2.04 22.09 -10.11
N PRO A 195 -1.71 23.14 -10.90
CA PRO A 195 -0.68 23.03 -11.93
C PRO A 195 0.72 22.72 -11.40
N GLN A 196 1.03 23.09 -10.14
CA GLN A 196 2.34 22.83 -9.53
C GLN A 196 2.50 21.35 -9.16
N PHE A 197 1.40 20.69 -8.78
CA PHE A 197 1.39 19.27 -8.39
C PHE A 197 1.01 18.32 -9.55
N CYS A 198 0.26 18.81 -10.53
CA CYS A 198 -0.36 18.00 -11.59
C CYS A 198 -0.08 18.52 -13.02
N ALA A 199 1.00 19.28 -13.24
CA ALA A 199 1.44 19.65 -14.60
C ALA A 199 1.71 18.40 -15.46
N GLU A 200 1.66 18.48 -16.79
CA GLU A 200 1.82 17.31 -17.69
C GLU A 200 3.16 16.56 -17.50
N SER A 201 4.22 17.24 -17.06
CA SER A 201 5.50 16.62 -16.67
C SER A 201 5.45 15.84 -15.33
N HIS A 202 4.40 16.06 -14.54
CA HIS A 202 4.15 15.50 -13.20
C HIS A 202 2.80 14.74 -13.12
N ALA A 203 2.03 14.65 -14.21
CA ALA A 203 0.67 14.09 -14.20
C ALA A 203 0.60 12.59 -13.86
N ALA A 204 1.75 11.90 -13.92
CA ALA A 204 1.94 10.51 -13.53
C ALA A 204 2.84 10.35 -12.27
N THR A 205 3.11 11.42 -11.52
CA THR A 205 3.91 11.36 -10.28
C THR A 205 3.03 11.21 -9.05
N ALA A 206 3.62 10.66 -7.99
CA ALA A 206 2.96 10.47 -6.69
C ALA A 206 2.35 11.78 -6.14
N ASP A 207 2.91 12.94 -6.47
CA ASP A 207 2.50 14.23 -5.93
C ASP A 207 1.11 14.65 -6.44
N CYS A 208 0.81 14.37 -7.71
CA CYS A 208 -0.51 14.63 -8.25
C CYS A 208 -1.57 13.74 -7.59
N ASP A 209 -1.22 12.51 -7.23
CA ASP A 209 -2.12 11.60 -6.54
C ASP A 209 -2.40 12.04 -5.09
N ILE A 210 -1.40 12.59 -4.40
CA ILE A 210 -1.59 13.19 -3.08
C ILE A 210 -2.49 14.42 -3.19
N TRP A 211 -2.25 15.31 -4.17
CA TRP A 211 -3.12 16.46 -4.40
C TRP A 211 -4.57 16.02 -4.66
N LYS A 212 -4.78 15.03 -5.55
CA LYS A 212 -6.12 14.49 -5.86
C LYS A 212 -6.80 13.92 -4.62
N ARG A 213 -6.04 13.24 -3.76
CA ARG A 213 -6.55 12.69 -2.49
C ARG A 213 -7.05 13.81 -1.58
N VAL A 214 -6.23 14.83 -1.32
CA VAL A 214 -6.59 15.97 -0.45
C VAL A 214 -7.75 16.76 -1.04
N TRP A 215 -7.72 17.01 -2.35
CA TRP A 215 -8.82 17.66 -3.08
C TRP A 215 -10.13 16.91 -2.89
N LYS A 216 -10.14 15.59 -3.12
CA LYS A 216 -11.33 14.74 -2.98
C LYS A 216 -11.88 14.78 -1.56
N GLU A 217 -11.01 14.65 -0.55
CA GLU A 217 -11.39 14.68 0.86
C GLU A 217 -12.10 15.99 1.22
N LYS A 218 -11.49 17.13 0.88
CA LYS A 218 -12.09 18.45 1.15
C LYS A 218 -13.31 18.76 0.30
N ASN A 219 -13.31 18.31 -0.96
CA ASN A 219 -14.44 18.48 -1.86
C ASN A 219 -15.67 17.78 -1.30
N ASN A 220 -15.52 16.53 -0.88
CA ASN A 220 -16.60 15.74 -0.29
C ASN A 220 -17.10 16.39 1.01
N LEU A 221 -16.20 16.85 1.88
CA LEU A 221 -16.58 17.56 3.10
C LEU A 221 -17.39 18.83 2.81
N ALA A 222 -16.96 19.63 1.82
CA ALA A 222 -17.68 20.84 1.42
C ALA A 222 -19.06 20.54 0.83
N VAL A 223 -19.17 19.50 -0.01
CA VAL A 223 -20.46 19.03 -0.55
C VAL A 223 -21.40 18.60 0.58
N GLU A 224 -20.91 17.81 1.55
CA GLU A 224 -21.70 17.39 2.72
C GLU A 224 -22.14 18.59 3.58
N GLN A 225 -21.28 19.58 3.79
CA GLN A 225 -21.66 20.80 4.50
C GLN A 225 -22.78 21.56 3.78
N TYR A 226 -22.70 21.73 2.46
CA TYR A 226 -23.78 22.32 1.66
C TYR A 226 -25.06 21.44 1.67
N LYS A 227 -24.94 20.12 1.82
CA LYS A 227 -26.10 19.24 1.97
C LYS A 227 -26.80 19.44 3.31
N GLN A 228 -26.04 19.62 4.38
CA GLN A 228 -26.59 19.66 5.74
C GLN A 228 -27.05 21.05 6.16
N ASP A 229 -26.32 22.10 5.79
CA ASP A 229 -26.63 23.49 6.14
C ASP A 229 -27.43 24.18 5.02
N ARG A 230 -28.74 24.32 5.24
CA ARG A 230 -29.65 24.98 4.31
C ARG A 230 -29.30 26.43 4.06
N ALA A 231 -28.89 27.18 5.09
CA ALA A 231 -28.58 28.60 4.95
C ALA A 231 -27.29 28.79 4.14
N LEU A 232 -26.27 27.98 4.42
CA LEU A 232 -25.02 27.94 3.68
C LEU A 232 -25.24 27.57 2.21
N PHE A 233 -26.09 26.57 1.94
CA PHE A 233 -26.45 26.17 0.58
C PHE A 233 -27.15 27.28 -0.21
N ILE A 234 -28.21 27.86 0.34
CA ILE A 234 -28.96 28.93 -0.33
C ILE A 234 -28.05 30.12 -0.62
N SER A 235 -27.27 30.55 0.39
CA SER A 235 -26.32 31.66 0.25
C SER A 235 -25.25 31.35 -0.80
N GLY A 236 -24.69 30.14 -0.80
CA GLY A 236 -23.71 29.69 -1.78
C GLY A 236 -24.28 29.64 -3.20
N TYR A 237 -25.44 29.03 -3.38
CA TYR A 237 -26.13 28.93 -4.66
C TYR A 237 -26.41 30.30 -5.24
N ASN A 238 -26.93 31.23 -4.43
CA ASN A 238 -27.26 32.57 -4.90
C ASN A 238 -26.01 33.38 -5.26
N ARG A 239 -24.88 33.18 -4.57
CA ARG A 239 -23.58 33.72 -5.01
C ARG A 239 -23.15 33.19 -6.38
N CYS A 240 -23.42 31.93 -6.70
CA CYS A 240 -23.12 31.37 -8.02
C CYS A 240 -24.02 31.95 -9.11
N VAL A 241 -25.31 32.16 -8.81
CA VAL A 241 -26.24 32.88 -9.70
C VAL A 241 -25.74 34.29 -10.01
N ASP A 242 -25.28 35.03 -9.00
CA ASP A 242 -24.74 36.38 -9.17
C ASP A 242 -23.48 36.39 -10.06
N ARG A 243 -22.61 35.38 -9.91
CA ARG A 243 -21.44 35.20 -10.78
C ARG A 243 -21.85 34.96 -12.24
N MET A 244 -22.89 34.14 -12.48
CA MET A 244 -23.41 33.93 -13.84
C MET A 244 -23.99 35.22 -14.43
N ALA A 245 -24.80 35.93 -13.65
CA ALA A 245 -25.43 37.18 -14.09
C ALA A 245 -24.39 38.27 -14.43
N LYS A 246 -23.28 38.33 -13.69
CA LYS A 246 -22.16 39.24 -14.00
C LYS A 246 -21.53 38.94 -15.37
N VAL A 247 -21.38 37.67 -15.74
CA VAL A 247 -20.89 37.27 -17.07
C VAL A 247 -21.88 37.67 -18.16
N ASP A 248 -23.18 37.48 -17.93
CA ASP A 248 -24.22 37.82 -18.89
C ASP A 248 -24.29 39.32 -19.20
N ARG A 249 -24.19 40.15 -18.16
CA ARG A 249 -24.23 41.61 -18.26
C ARG A 249 -22.96 42.22 -18.87
N ASN A 250 -21.88 41.46 -18.99
CA ASN A 250 -20.64 41.97 -19.57
C ASN A 250 -20.80 42.12 -21.09
N SER A 251 -20.95 43.36 -21.57
CA SER A 251 -21.11 43.69 -22.99
C SER A 251 -19.81 43.55 -23.80
N GLY A 252 -18.66 43.48 -23.14
CA GLY A 252 -17.34 43.35 -23.78
C GLY A 252 -16.95 41.91 -24.12
N LEU A 253 -17.71 40.90 -23.67
CA LEU A 253 -17.44 39.50 -23.98
C LEU A 253 -18.29 39.01 -25.14
N THR A 254 -17.66 38.30 -26.07
CA THR A 254 -18.34 37.53 -27.12
C THR A 254 -19.18 36.39 -26.52
N ALA A 255 -20.10 35.84 -27.32
CA ALA A 255 -20.91 34.70 -26.90
C ALA A 255 -20.06 33.48 -26.48
N THR A 256 -18.94 33.23 -27.16
CA THR A 256 -18.02 32.13 -26.83
C THR A 256 -17.28 32.39 -25.52
N GLU A 257 -16.80 33.61 -25.29
CA GLU A 257 -16.14 33.96 -24.02
C GLU A 257 -17.11 33.88 -22.84
N LYS A 258 -18.36 34.31 -23.03
CA LYS A 258 -19.40 34.14 -22.00
C LYS A 258 -19.65 32.67 -21.68
N ARG A 259 -19.77 31.80 -22.69
CA ARG A 259 -19.92 30.34 -22.49
C ARG A 259 -18.74 29.77 -21.71
N ASN A 260 -17.51 30.12 -22.09
CA ASN A 260 -16.29 29.65 -21.41
C ASN A 260 -16.21 30.14 -19.96
N ALA A 261 -16.54 31.40 -19.70
CA ALA A 261 -16.55 31.96 -18.35
C ALA A 261 -17.61 31.30 -17.46
N LYS A 262 -18.82 31.07 -17.97
CA LYS A 262 -19.88 30.35 -17.23
C LYS A 262 -19.50 28.91 -16.93
N ARG A 263 -18.93 28.19 -17.90
CA ARG A 263 -18.40 26.84 -17.69
C ARG A 263 -17.35 26.84 -16.58
N LYS A 264 -16.39 27.77 -16.63
CA LYS A 264 -15.35 27.91 -15.59
C LYS A 264 -15.95 28.19 -14.22
N ILE A 265 -17.01 29.01 -14.12
CA ILE A 265 -17.72 29.22 -12.85
C ILE A 265 -18.25 27.88 -12.31
N ARG A 266 -18.93 27.07 -13.13
CA ARG A 266 -19.47 25.76 -12.70
C ARG A 266 -18.39 24.77 -12.29
N GLU A 267 -17.24 24.79 -12.96
CA GLU A 267 -16.14 23.86 -12.71
C GLU A 267 -15.21 24.31 -11.57
N THR A 268 -15.42 25.49 -10.98
CA THR A 268 -14.55 26.06 -9.93
C THR A 268 -15.25 26.20 -8.59
N THR A 269 -14.44 26.17 -7.53
CA THR A 269 -14.90 26.38 -6.16
C THR A 269 -15.52 27.78 -6.01
N PRO A 270 -16.64 27.94 -5.27
CA PRO A 270 -17.42 26.88 -4.60
C PRO A 270 -18.55 26.28 -5.47
N CYS A 271 -18.74 26.75 -6.70
CA CYS A 271 -19.95 26.45 -7.47
C CYS A 271 -20.01 25.00 -7.95
N SER A 272 -18.85 24.35 -8.17
CA SER A 272 -18.82 22.90 -8.44
C SER A 272 -19.33 22.09 -7.25
N GLN A 273 -18.93 22.43 -6.02
CA GLN A 273 -19.42 21.75 -4.81
C GLN A 273 -20.91 22.03 -4.57
N ILE A 274 -21.37 23.24 -4.86
CA ILE A 274 -22.79 23.59 -4.74
C ILE A 274 -23.63 22.84 -5.78
N GLU A 275 -23.15 22.70 -7.01
CA GLU A 275 -23.83 21.90 -8.04
C GLU A 275 -23.90 20.42 -7.64
N ALA A 276 -22.82 19.84 -7.11
CA ALA A 276 -22.83 18.48 -6.58
C ALA A 276 -23.86 18.34 -5.43
N ALA A 277 -23.86 19.26 -4.46
CA ALA A 277 -24.84 19.25 -3.38
C ALA A 277 -26.28 19.42 -3.87
N PHE A 278 -26.52 20.23 -4.91
CA PHE A 278 -27.83 20.39 -5.56
C PHE A 278 -28.33 19.06 -6.15
N ILE A 279 -27.45 18.35 -6.86
CA ILE A 279 -27.76 17.04 -7.46
C ILE A 279 -28.04 16.01 -6.38
N GLU A 280 -27.18 15.93 -5.36
CA GLU A 280 -27.32 14.96 -4.26
C GLU A 280 -28.53 15.23 -3.37
N LYS A 281 -29.00 16.49 -3.29
CA LYS A 281 -30.28 16.86 -2.68
C LYS A 281 -31.51 16.47 -3.52
N GLY A 282 -31.33 15.95 -4.73
CA GLY A 282 -32.41 15.57 -5.64
C GLY A 282 -33.12 16.77 -6.29
N MET A 283 -32.50 17.95 -6.32
CA MET A 283 -33.12 19.16 -6.89
C MET A 283 -33.05 19.19 -8.43
N GLY A 284 -32.29 18.28 -9.05
CA GLY A 284 -32.16 18.10 -10.48
C GLY A 284 -30.87 17.36 -10.85
N SER A 285 -30.67 17.02 -12.12
CA SER A 285 -29.46 16.33 -12.59
C SER A 285 -28.28 17.25 -12.89
N SER A 286 -28.50 18.57 -12.95
CA SER A 286 -27.49 19.62 -13.08
C SER A 286 -28.11 20.98 -12.77
N THR A 287 -27.30 22.03 -12.61
CA THR A 287 -27.77 23.41 -12.54
C THR A 287 -26.92 24.37 -13.37
N ASN A 288 -27.58 25.33 -14.02
CA ASN A 288 -26.93 26.43 -14.72
C ASN A 288 -26.83 27.70 -13.86
N PHE A 289 -27.27 27.65 -12.60
CA PHE A 289 -27.37 28.79 -11.69
C PHE A 289 -28.13 29.98 -12.31
N GLY A 290 -29.28 29.72 -12.94
CA GLY A 290 -30.04 30.73 -13.69
C GLY A 290 -30.92 31.66 -12.85
N LYS A 291 -31.33 31.27 -11.64
CA LYS A 291 -32.20 32.07 -10.76
C LYS A 291 -31.87 31.81 -9.30
N HIS A 292 -31.99 32.83 -8.45
CA HIS A 292 -31.93 32.67 -6.99
C HIS A 292 -32.97 31.67 -6.46
N ILE A 293 -32.62 31.02 -5.35
CA ILE A 293 -33.47 30.08 -4.61
C ILE A 293 -33.68 30.56 -3.18
N GLY A 294 -34.76 30.09 -2.55
CA GLY A 294 -35.05 30.38 -1.15
C GLY A 294 -35.57 31.79 -0.86
N GLU A 295 -36.01 32.49 -1.91
CA GLU A 295 -36.90 33.66 -1.82
C GLU A 295 -38.33 33.23 -1.44
#